data_AF-A0AAW4I152-F1
#
_entry.id   AF-A0AAW4I152-F1
#
_cell.length_a   1.000
_cell.length_b   1.000
_cell.length_c   1.000
_cell.angle_alpha   90.00
_cell.angle_beta   90.00
_cell.angle_gamma   90.00
#
_symmetry.space_group_name_H-M   'P 1'
#
loop_
_entity.id
_entity.type
_entity.pdbx_description
1 polymer ?
#
loop_
_entity_poly.entity_id
_entity_poly.type
_entity_poly.pdbx_seq_one_letter_code
_entity_poly.pdbx_strand_id
1 'polypeptide(L)' 'MDPTAYYYMPHFKPGASVQWKQQRETVSHVVIRRNALMIYLVGNDTAVHPDTLQLAPTAFQLTRVPDRI' A
#
# COMPACT_ATOMS: atom_id res chain seq x y z
N MET A 1 -6.45 -22.96 17.28
CA MET A 1 -5.98 -21.65 16.78
C MET A 1 -5.80 -21.84 15.29
N ASP A 2 -6.55 -21.11 14.46
CA ASP A 2 -6.56 -21.34 13.01
C ASP A 2 -5.13 -21.11 12.44
N PRO A 3 -4.52 -22.08 11.74
CA PRO A 3 -3.08 -22.01 11.41
C PRO A 3 -2.72 -20.91 10.40
N THR A 4 -3.69 -20.25 9.77
CA THR A 4 -3.46 -19.21 8.75
C THR A 4 -4.53 -18.13 8.81
N ALA A 5 -4.49 -17.26 9.82
CA ALA A 5 -5.27 -16.03 9.79
C ALA A 5 -4.66 -15.10 8.71
N TYR A 6 -5.38 -14.93 7.59
CA TYR A 6 -5.04 -13.92 6.59
C TYR A 6 -5.60 -12.56 7.01
N TYR A 7 -4.78 -11.53 6.86
CA TYR A 7 -5.17 -10.13 7.08
C TYR A 7 -5.21 -9.41 5.75
N TYR A 8 -6.25 -8.63 5.52
CA TYR A 8 -6.46 -7.93 4.26
C TYR A 8 -6.31 -6.44 4.47
N MET A 9 -5.36 -5.82 3.77
CA MET A 9 -5.18 -4.37 3.82
C MET A 9 -4.63 -3.82 2.49
N PRO A 10 -4.86 -2.52 2.17
CA PRO A 10 -4.21 -1.88 1.04
C PRO A 10 -2.68 -1.88 1.20
N HIS A 11 -1.97 -2.27 0.15
CA HIS A 11 -0.51 -2.29 0.13
C HIS A 11 0.00 -1.41 -1.02
N PHE A 12 0.29 -0.15 -0.71
CA PHE A 12 0.90 0.75 -1.68
C PHE A 12 2.40 0.42 -1.82
N LYS A 13 2.81 0.15 -3.06
CA LYS A 13 4.21 -0.10 -3.44
C LYS A 13 4.46 0.38 -4.87
N PRO A 14 5.71 0.70 -5.26
CA PRO A 14 6.05 0.97 -6.66
C PRO A 14 5.51 -0.11 -7.60
N GLY A 15 4.93 0.32 -8.73
CA GLY A 15 4.30 -0.54 -9.73
C GLY A 15 2.89 -1.04 -9.39
N ALA A 16 2.35 -0.73 -8.19
CA ALA A 16 0.95 -1.07 -7.88
C ALA A 16 -0.02 -0.27 -8.76
N SER A 17 -1.05 -0.95 -9.28
CA SER A 17 -2.15 -0.33 -10.02
C SER A 17 -3.23 0.12 -9.05
N VAL A 18 -3.60 1.40 -9.10
CA VAL A 18 -4.63 2.02 -8.26
C VAL A 18 -5.68 2.70 -9.12
N GLN A 19 -6.90 2.83 -8.63
CA GLN A 19 -7.88 3.74 -9.23
C GLN A 19 -7.78 5.09 -8.56
N TRP A 20 -7.65 6.14 -9.36
CA TRP A 20 -7.72 7.52 -8.91
C TRP A 20 -8.74 8.27 -9.76
N LYS A 21 -9.78 8.80 -9.12
CA LYS A 21 -10.96 9.35 -9.82
C LYS A 21 -11.59 8.30 -10.74
N GLN A 22 -11.51 8.48 -12.05
CA GLN A 22 -12.07 7.60 -13.08
C GLN A 22 -10.98 6.90 -13.90
N GLN A 23 -9.72 6.99 -13.48
CA GLN A 23 -8.58 6.48 -14.23
C GLN A 23 -7.77 5.49 -13.41
N ARG A 24 -7.25 4.49 -14.12
CA ARG A 24 -6.27 3.55 -13.58
C ARG A 24 -4.90 4.18 -13.67
N GLU A 25 -4.23 4.28 -12.53
CA GLU A 25 -2.92 4.89 -12.38
C GLU A 25 -1.92 3.88 -11.83
N THR A 26 -0.63 4.19 -11.97
CA THR A 26 0.45 3.36 -11.45
C THR A 26 1.22 4.12 -10.37
N VAL A 27 1.44 3.48 -9.23
CA VAL A 27 2.29 4.02 -8.16
C VAL A 27 3.73 4.07 -8.65
N SER A 28 4.34 5.26 -8.64
CA SER A 28 5.76 5.45 -8.88
C SER A 28 6.56 5.10 -7.63
N HIS A 29 6.26 5.79 -6.53
CA HIS A 29 6.95 5.60 -5.25
C HIS A 29 6.08 6.02 -4.07
N VAL A 30 6.50 5.61 -2.88
CA VAL A 30 5.79 5.85 -1.61
C VAL A 30 6.76 6.51 -0.65
N VAL A 31 6.33 7.59 -0.02
CA VAL A 31 7.12 8.33 0.97
C VAL A 31 6.36 8.38 2.28
N ILE A 32 7.07 8.10 3.38
CA ILE A 32 6.57 8.32 4.74
C ILE A 32 7.37 9.48 5.33
N ARG A 33 6.69 10.58 5.66
CA ARG A 33 7.34 11.77 6.23
C ARG A 33 6.42 12.43 7.24
N ARG A 34 6.94 12.78 8.43
CA ARG A 34 6.18 13.44 9.50
C ARG A 34 4.85 12.74 9.81
N ASN A 35 4.89 11.42 9.94
CA ASN A 35 3.72 10.55 10.18
C ASN A 35 2.63 10.60 9.09
N ALA A 36 2.94 11.12 7.90
CA ALA A 36 2.06 11.09 6.75
C ALA A 36 2.55 10.09 5.70
N LEU A 37 1.62 9.33 5.14
CA LEU A 37 1.84 8.46 3.97
C LEU A 37 1.51 9.24 2.71
N MET A 38 2.47 9.36 1.80
CA MET A 38 2.36 10.11 0.56
C MET A 38 2.60 9.17 -0.63
N ILE A 39 1.65 9.12 -1.57
CA ILE A 39 1.72 8.26 -2.75
C ILE A 39 1.99 9.11 -3.98
N TYR A 40 3.03 8.77 -4.74
CA TYR A 40 3.32 9.43 -6.01
C TYR A 40 2.94 8.50 -7.16
N LEU A 41 2.24 9.05 -8.16
CA LEU A 41 1.82 8.32 -9.35
C LEU A 41 2.77 8.62 -10.52
N VAL A 42 2.89 7.69 -11.46
CA VAL A 42 3.72 7.87 -12.65
C VAL A 42 3.25 9.11 -13.43
N GLY A 43 4.16 10.04 -13.71
CA GLY A 43 3.85 11.28 -14.44
C GLY A 43 3.11 12.34 -13.63
N ASN A 44 2.94 12.16 -12.31
CA ASN A 44 2.36 13.16 -11.43
C ASN A 44 3.37 13.59 -10.35
N ASP A 45 3.74 14.86 -10.38
CA ASP A 45 4.73 15.44 -9.47
C ASP A 45 4.16 15.76 -8.07
N THR A 46 2.83 15.73 -7.92
CA THR A 46 2.15 16.02 -6.65
C THR A 46 1.78 14.73 -5.93
N ALA A 47 2.08 14.68 -4.63
CA ALA A 47 1.67 13.57 -3.79
C ALA A 47 0.13 13.48 -3.70
N VAL A 48 -0.37 12.26 -3.79
CA VAL A 48 -1.77 11.91 -3.62
C VAL A 48 -1.97 11.27 -2.25
N HIS A 49 -3.01 11.71 -1.54
CA HIS A 49 -3.35 11.14 -0.25
C HIS A 49 -3.92 9.71 -0.44
N PRO A 50 -3.48 8.71 0.34
CA PRO A 50 -3.88 7.31 0.17
C PRO A 50 -5.40 7.10 0.19
N ASP A 51 -6.13 7.84 1.02
CA ASP A 51 -7.61 7.72 1.13
C ASP A 51 -8.36 8.13 -0.15
N THR A 52 -7.70 8.82 -1.09
CA THR A 52 -8.30 9.19 -2.38
C THR A 52 -8.06 8.14 -3.47
N LEU A 53 -7.29 7.09 -3.16
CA LEU A 53 -6.96 6.00 -4.06
C LEU A 53 -7.74 4.74 -3.67
N GLN A 54 -8.27 4.03 -4.68
CA GLN A 54 -8.82 2.71 -4.46
C GLN A 54 -7.82 1.66 -4.95
N LEU A 55 -7.54 0.70 -4.07
CA LEU A 55 -6.65 -0.42 -4.32
C LEU A 55 -7.29 -1.68 -3.77
N ALA A 56 -7.26 -2.77 -4.53
CA ALA A 56 -7.75 -4.06 -4.03
C ALA A 56 -6.90 -4.48 -2.82
N PRO A 57 -7.53 -5.02 -1.75
CA PRO A 57 -6.80 -5.42 -0.57
C PRO A 57 -5.80 -6.54 -0.90
N THR A 58 -4.61 -6.45 -0.32
CA THR A 58 -3.58 -7.49 -0.39
C THR A 58 -3.72 -8.39 0.82
N ALA A 59 -3.62 -9.71 0.60
CA ALA A 59 -3.59 -10.69 1.68
C ALA A 59 -2.19 -10.73 2.30
N PHE A 60 -2.13 -10.63 3.62
CA PHE A 60 -0.92 -10.75 4.43
C PHE A 60 -1.06 -11.95 5.35
N GLN A 61 0.02 -12.69 5.47
CA GLN A 61 0.17 -13.76 6.46
C GLN A 61 1.26 -13.34 7.44
N LEU A 62 0.95 -13.43 8.74
CA LEU A 62 1.90 -13.15 9.80
C LEU A 62 2.53 -14.45 10.27
N THR A 63 3.85 -14.53 10.22
CA THR A 63 4.62 -15.63 10.81
C THR A 63 5.32 -15.12 12.05
N ARG A 64 5.08 -15.76 13.20
CA ARG A 64 5.85 -15.46 14.42
C ARG A 64 7.29 -15.89 14.20
N VAL A 65 8.22 -14.96 14.37
CA VAL A 65 9.66 -15.23 14.35
C VAL A 65 10.15 -15.11 15.79
N PRO A 66 10.83 -16.13 16.36
CA PRO A 66 11.42 -16.03 17.69
C PRO A 66 12.51 -14.95 17.69
N ASP A 67 12.64 -14.22 18.80
CA ASP A 67 13.75 -13.28 18.98
C ASP A 67 15.08 -14.02 18.85
N ARG A 68 16.01 -13.47 18.06
CA ARG A 68 17.38 -13.96 18.01
C ARG A 68 18.08 -13.55 19.31
N ILE A 69 18.25 -14.52 20.20
CA ILE A 69 19.12 -14.44 21.39
C ILE A 69 20.57 -14.49 20.93
#